data_AF-A0A182WJQ0-F1
#
_entry.id   AF-A0A182WJQ0-F1
#
_cell.length_a   1.000
_cell.length_b   1.000
_cell.length_c   1.000
_cell.angle_alpha   90.00
_cell.angle_beta   90.00
_cell.angle_gamma   90.00
#
_symmetry.space_group_name_H-M   'P 1'
#
loop_
_entity.id
_entity.type
_entity.pdbx_description
1 polymer ?
#
loop_
_entity_poly.entity_id
_entity_poly.type
_entity_poly.pdbx_seq_one_letter_code
_entity_poly.pdbx_strand_id
1 'polypeptide(L)' 'MSAQEFLLAIDVTSSGTPEEKLKWAFRMYDVDGNGVIDIQEMTKIVQIIFSIALTCHRATE' A
#
# COMPACT_ATOMS: atom_id res chain seq x y z
N MET A 1 -18.62 -0.26 -3.48
CA MET A 1 -17.43 -0.84 -4.12
C MET A 1 -17.04 0.08 -5.27
N SER A 2 -16.02 0.91 -5.08
CA SER A 2 -15.57 1.87 -6.09
C SER A 2 -14.85 1.14 -7.24
N ALA A 3 -14.75 1.77 -8.42
CA ALA A 3 -14.04 1.18 -9.56
C ALA A 3 -12.56 0.87 -9.24
N GLN A 4 -11.98 1.64 -8.32
CA GLN A 4 -10.62 1.44 -7.84
C GLN A 4 -10.51 0.18 -6.97
N GLU A 5 -11.50 -0.08 -6.09
CA GLU A 5 -11.55 -1.32 -5.30
C GLU A 5 -11.77 -2.56 -6.18
N PHE A 6 -12.56 -2.43 -7.25
CA PHE A 6 -12.78 -3.52 -8.19
C PHE A 6 -11.52 -3.86 -9.00
N LEU A 7 -10.79 -2.84 -9.47
CA LEU A 7 -9.49 -3.01 -10.14
C LEU A 7 -8.45 -3.65 -9.20
N LEU A 8 -8.39 -3.22 -7.94
CA LEU A 8 -7.51 -3.82 -6.94
C LEU A 8 -7.85 -5.30 -6.67
N ALA A 9 -9.14 -5.64 -6.60
CA ALA A 9 -9.58 -7.02 -6.41
C ALA A 9 -9.24 -7.92 -7.62
N ILE A 10 -9.37 -7.39 -8.84
CA ILE A 10 -8.95 -8.08 -10.08
C ILE A 10 -7.44 -8.25 -10.09
N ASP A 11 -6.67 -7.25 -9.71
CA ASP A 11 -5.19 -7.29 -9.69
C ASP A 11 -4.66 -8.30 -8.67
N VAL A 12 -5.32 -8.41 -7.51
CA VAL A 12 -5.02 -9.41 -6.46
C VAL A 12 -5.37 -10.84 -6.89
N THR A 13 -6.46 -11.02 -7.64
CA THR A 13 -6.94 -12.36 -8.08
C THR A 13 -6.35 -12.80 -9.42
N SER A 14 -5.90 -11.87 -10.25
CA SER A 14 -5.13 -12.14 -11.46
C SER A 14 -3.74 -12.54 -11.04
N SER A 15 -3.42 -13.81 -11.21
CA SER A 15 -2.14 -14.42 -10.87
C SER A 15 -0.99 -13.82 -11.70
N GLY A 16 -0.51 -12.65 -11.28
CA GLY A 16 0.71 -12.03 -11.79
C GLY A 16 1.94 -12.80 -11.33
N THR A 17 2.99 -12.76 -12.14
CA THR A 17 4.32 -13.24 -11.79
C THR A 17 4.79 -12.61 -10.47
N PRO A 18 5.68 -13.26 -9.70
CA PRO A 18 6.24 -12.68 -8.48
C PRO A 18 6.82 -11.27 -8.70
N GLU A 19 7.33 -11.02 -9.90
CA GLU A 19 7.91 -9.75 -10.33
C GLU A 19 6.85 -8.64 -10.48
N GLU A 20 5.68 -8.95 -11.01
CA GLU A 20 4.55 -8.01 -11.08
C GLU A 20 4.03 -7.63 -9.71
N LYS A 21 3.95 -8.62 -8.79
CA LYS A 21 3.58 -8.38 -7.39
C LYS A 21 4.59 -7.50 -6.68
N LEU A 22 5.89 -7.75 -6.91
CA LEU A 22 6.96 -6.93 -6.36
C LEU A 22 6.90 -5.50 -6.91
N LYS A 23 6.66 -5.34 -8.22
CA LYS A 23 6.54 -4.03 -8.88
C LYS A 23 5.32 -3.25 -8.42
N TRP A 24 4.22 -3.94 -8.13
CA TRP A 24 3.03 -3.34 -7.54
C TRP A 24 3.28 -2.91 -6.09
N ALA A 25 3.86 -3.78 -5.28
CA ALA A 25 4.24 -3.46 -3.91
C ALA A 25 5.21 -2.26 -3.88
N PHE A 26 6.22 -2.26 -4.75
CA PHE A 26 7.17 -1.15 -4.87
C PHE A 26 6.47 0.17 -5.20
N ARG A 27 5.53 0.16 -6.16
CA ARG A 27 4.70 1.33 -6.51
C ARG A 27 3.75 1.78 -5.40
N MET A 28 3.46 0.90 -4.44
CA MET A 28 2.66 1.25 -3.28
C MET A 28 3.50 1.91 -2.17
N TYR A 29 4.81 1.65 -2.15
CA TYR A 29 5.76 2.27 -1.21
C TYR A 29 6.40 3.56 -1.74
N ASP A 30 6.68 3.62 -3.05
CA ASP A 30 7.18 4.79 -3.78
C ASP A 30 6.00 5.75 -4.03
N VAL A 31 5.89 6.77 -3.19
CA VAL A 31 4.72 7.67 -3.16
C VAL A 31 4.85 8.76 -4.21
N ASP A 32 6.07 9.21 -4.49
CA ASP A 32 6.33 10.25 -5.49
C ASP A 32 6.52 9.68 -6.92
N GLY A 33 6.71 8.37 -7.06
CA GLY A 33 6.83 7.67 -8.32
C GLY A 33 8.18 7.90 -9.01
N ASN A 34 9.21 8.30 -8.26
CA ASN A 34 10.55 8.57 -8.79
C ASN A 34 11.36 7.28 -9.07
N GLY A 35 10.83 6.12 -8.68
CA GLY A 35 11.46 4.80 -8.86
C GLY A 35 12.44 4.39 -7.76
N VAL A 36 12.56 5.17 -6.67
CA VAL A 36 13.42 4.91 -5.51
C VAL A 36 12.68 5.23 -4.21
N ILE A 37 12.64 4.27 -3.29
CA ILE A 37 12.03 4.49 -1.97
C ILE A 37 13.02 5.26 -1.10
N ASP A 38 12.70 6.51 -0.80
CA ASP A 38 13.52 7.34 0.08
C ASP A 38 13.13 7.18 1.57
N ILE A 39 13.98 7.67 2.47
CA ILE A 39 13.75 7.53 3.91
C ILE A 39 12.51 8.30 4.37
N GLN A 40 12.11 9.34 3.63
CA GLN A 40 10.94 10.16 3.94
C GLN A 40 9.65 9.40 3.62
N GLU A 41 9.60 8.72 2.48
CA GLU A 41 8.53 7.82 2.07
C GLU A 41 8.40 6.67 3.05
N MET A 42 9.50 6.03 3.43
CA MET A 42 9.47 4.95 4.42
C MET A 42 8.93 5.43 5.78
N THR A 43 9.31 6.64 6.20
CA THR A 43 8.81 7.26 7.44
C THR A 43 7.31 7.52 7.38
N LYS A 44 6.79 8.01 6.25
CA LYS A 44 5.35 8.22 6.04
C LYS A 44 4.56 6.92 6.14
N ILE A 45 5.05 5.84 5.51
CA ILE A 45 4.40 4.53 5.57
C ILE A 45 4.33 4.03 7.03
N VAL A 46 5.44 4.10 7.78
CA VAL A 46 5.47 3.70 9.20
C VAL A 46 4.50 4.54 10.05
N GLN A 47 4.44 5.85 9.82
CA GLN A 47 3.49 6.73 10.51
C GLN A 47 2.03 6.37 10.20
N ILE A 48 1.71 6.05 8.95
CA ILE A 48 0.36 5.62 8.54
C ILE A 48 0.00 4.30 9.23
N ILE A 49 0.89 3.31 9.22
CA ILE A 49 0.67 2.02 9.90
C ILE A 49 0.44 2.24 11.39
N PHE A 50 1.26 3.07 12.04
CA PHE A 50 1.13 3.37 13.45
C PHE A 50 -0.19 4.10 13.77
N SER A 51 -0.59 5.05 12.91
CA SER A 51 -1.86 5.76 13.02
C SER A 51 -3.06 4.84 12.83
N ILE A 52 -3.04 3.95 11.84
CA ILE A 52 -4.11 2.95 11.61
C ILE A 52 -4.20 2.00 12.80
N ALA A 53 -3.08 1.48 13.30
CA ALA A 53 -3.05 0.60 14.46
C ALA A 53 -3.63 1.29 15.71
N LEU A 54 -3.24 2.54 15.96
CA LEU A 54 -3.76 3.35 17.06
C LEU A 54 -5.25 3.69 16.91
N THR A 55 -5.69 4.05 15.71
CA THR A 55 -7.09 4.42 15.44
C THR A 55 -7.99 3.20 15.51
N CYS A 56 -7.52 2.04 15.07
CA CYS A 56 -8.25 0.78 15.20
C CYS A 56 -8.43 0.40 16.68
N HIS A 57 -7.41 0.60 17.52
CA HIS A 57 -7.52 0.39 18.97
C HIS A 57 -8.54 1.33 19.63
N ARG A 58 -8.63 2.60 19.19
CA ARG A 58 -9.63 3.56 19.70
C ARG A 58 -11.06 3.32 19.18
N ALA A 59 -11.22 2.66 18.04
CA ALA A 59 -12.53 2.34 17.48
C ALA A 59 -13.17 1.07 18.08
N THR A 60 -12.47 0.39 19.01
CA THR A 60 -12.97 -0.82 19.69
C THR A 60 -13.47 -0.56 21.12
N GLU A 61 -13.44 0.70 21.59
CA GLU A 61 -14.04 1.16 22.85
C GLU A 61 -15.31 1.98 22.63
#